data_AF-A0A1S1HBY3-F1
#
_entry.id   AF-A0A1S1HBY3-F1
#
_cell.length_a   1.000
_cell.length_b   1.000
_cell.length_c   1.000
_cell.angle_alpha   90.00
_cell.angle_beta   90.00
_cell.angle_gamma   90.00
#
_symmetry.space_group_name_H-M   'P 1'
#
loop_
_entity.id
_entity.type
_entity.pdbx_description
1 polymer ?
#
loop_
_entity_poly.entity_id
_entity_poly.type
_entity_poly.pdbx_seq_one_letter_code
_entity_poly.pdbx_strand_id
1 'polypeptide(L)'
;MLGAGQATERTVMIQIDRRGAFSWLAGGTVMLGTLPGVARAMQAALSGSSVEEAVAKLRPGQFIWAPDVAPDGPVMIIVSLEKQRAYVYRNGVLIGVSTVSTGKKGHETPTGVFTVLQKAKDHKSNLYNNAPMPFMQRLTWDGIAMHAGSLPGYPASHGCIRLPMAFARQLYGVTSLGLTVVITRNGEVPRVAPTPDALRADGGTVATDGDSGKWEPNLAPTGPISIVISAKDLKLIVLRDGVEIGRTPITIDGPVAETTAYTLRAIEGNQYHWLQLPLPGQTVSPNQELLPEERKRLHVPEGFRARLAAILAPGTTVVLTPDSLKSSGSGKKLTVIKGEDIKDPGDRY
;
A
#
# COMPACT_ATOMS: atom_id res chain seq x y z
N MET A 1 22.56 -26.78 -32.22
CA MET A 1 22.40 -27.09 -30.78
C MET A 1 21.88 -25.84 -30.08
N LEU A 2 20.57 -25.79 -29.82
CA LEU A 2 19.94 -24.72 -29.04
C LEU A 2 19.13 -25.41 -27.94
N GLY A 3 19.54 -25.20 -26.70
CA GLY A 3 18.92 -25.79 -25.52
C GLY A 3 17.59 -25.12 -25.21
N ALA A 4 16.55 -25.93 -25.00
CA ALA A 4 15.25 -25.50 -24.52
C ALA A 4 15.34 -25.16 -23.02
N GLY A 5 15.11 -23.89 -22.69
CA GLY A 5 14.88 -23.46 -21.31
C GLY A 5 13.50 -23.91 -20.84
N GLN A 6 13.46 -24.62 -19.72
CA GLN A 6 12.24 -25.09 -19.07
C GLN A 6 11.34 -23.90 -18.65
N ALA A 7 10.05 -24.00 -18.93
CA ALA A 7 9.04 -23.08 -18.43
C ALA A 7 8.81 -23.35 -16.94
N THR A 8 9.15 -22.39 -16.08
CA THR A 8 8.91 -22.45 -14.63
C THR A 8 7.41 -22.29 -14.35
N GLU A 9 6.79 -23.27 -13.71
CA GLU A 9 5.41 -23.18 -13.21
C GLU A 9 5.29 -22.03 -12.18
N ARG A 10 4.36 -21.10 -12.41
CA ARG A 10 4.07 -19.98 -11.49
C ARG A 10 3.18 -20.49 -10.36
N THR A 11 3.68 -20.46 -9.12
CA THR A 11 2.99 -21.06 -7.96
C THR A 11 2.14 -20.02 -7.24
N VAL A 12 0.83 -20.26 -7.14
CA VAL A 12 -0.08 -19.49 -6.27
C VAL A 12 -0.25 -20.27 -4.97
N MET A 13 0.21 -19.71 -3.85
CA MET A 13 0.06 -20.34 -2.54
C MET A 13 -1.26 -19.90 -1.90
N ILE A 14 -2.27 -20.78 -1.92
CA ILE A 14 -3.51 -20.62 -1.16
C ILE A 14 -3.41 -21.48 0.09
N GLN A 15 -3.12 -20.87 1.24
CA GLN A 15 -3.06 -21.62 2.51
C GLN A 15 -4.44 -21.64 3.19
N ILE A 16 -5.15 -22.76 3.01
CA ILE A 16 -6.42 -23.07 3.70
C ILE A 16 -6.07 -24.02 4.85
N ASP A 17 -6.11 -23.54 6.10
CA ASP A 17 -5.92 -24.41 7.27
C ASP A 17 -7.02 -25.50 7.28
N ARG A 18 -6.60 -26.77 7.16
CA ARG A 18 -7.44 -27.96 7.21
C ARG A 18 -7.06 -28.77 8.45
N ARG A 19 -7.78 -28.53 9.55
CA ARG A 19 -7.90 -29.52 10.63
C ARG A 19 -9.27 -30.20 10.51
N GLY A 20 -9.29 -31.43 10.01
CA GLY A 20 -10.51 -32.26 9.90
C GLY A 20 -10.34 -33.34 8.82
N ALA A 21 -10.39 -34.60 9.25
CA ALA A 21 -10.05 -35.83 8.53
C ALA A 21 -10.88 -36.14 7.26
N PHE A 22 -10.28 -36.83 6.27
CA PHE A 22 -10.58 -38.24 5.94
C PHE A 22 -9.70 -38.74 4.76
N SER A 23 -9.47 -40.05 4.78
CA SER A 23 -8.50 -40.88 4.04
C SER A 23 -8.97 -41.37 2.65
N TRP A 24 -8.00 -41.59 1.71
CA TRP A 24 -7.86 -42.56 0.58
C TRP A 24 -9.10 -42.90 -0.30
N LEU A 25 -9.09 -43.18 -1.63
CA LEU A 25 -8.15 -43.62 -2.69
C LEU A 25 -8.91 -43.49 -4.04
N ALA A 26 -8.19 -43.33 -5.17
CA ALA A 26 -8.33 -44.12 -6.42
C ALA A 26 -8.07 -43.33 -7.73
N GLY A 27 -7.02 -43.80 -8.42
CA GLY A 27 -6.73 -43.85 -9.86
C GLY A 27 -7.54 -43.05 -10.88
N GLY A 28 -6.81 -42.33 -11.74
CA GLY A 28 -7.29 -41.87 -13.04
C GLY A 28 -6.16 -41.24 -13.86
N THR A 29 -5.53 -42.04 -14.72
CA THR A 29 -4.58 -41.56 -15.74
C THR A 29 -5.33 -40.66 -16.72
N VAL A 30 -4.97 -39.37 -16.84
CA VAL A 30 -5.50 -38.48 -17.88
C VAL A 30 -4.40 -38.21 -18.92
N MET A 31 -4.71 -38.62 -20.15
CA MET A 31 -3.95 -38.38 -21.38
C MET A 31 -3.67 -36.88 -21.60
N LEU A 32 -2.41 -36.55 -21.91
CA LEU A 32 -1.98 -35.22 -22.35
C LEU A 32 -2.49 -34.95 -23.78
N GLY A 33 -3.66 -34.35 -23.90
CA GLY A 33 -4.13 -33.71 -25.13
C GLY A 33 -3.88 -32.21 -25.06
N THR A 34 -2.97 -31.68 -25.88
CA THR A 34 -2.72 -30.24 -25.99
C THR A 34 -3.88 -29.54 -26.70
N LEU A 35 -4.88 -29.09 -25.95
CA LEU A 35 -5.92 -28.20 -26.46
C LEU A 35 -5.48 -26.73 -26.30
N PRO A 36 -5.40 -25.92 -27.38
CA PRO A 36 -5.07 -24.50 -27.31
C PRO A 36 -6.09 -23.65 -26.51
N GLY A 37 -7.19 -24.25 -26.04
CA GLY A 37 -8.19 -23.60 -25.19
C GLY A 37 -7.80 -23.49 -23.72
N VAL A 38 -6.88 -24.32 -23.20
CA VAL A 38 -6.53 -24.32 -21.77
C VAL A 38 -5.74 -23.07 -21.38
N ALA A 39 -4.84 -22.59 -22.25
CA ALA A 39 -4.09 -21.36 -22.02
C ALA A 39 -5.00 -20.11 -21.98
N ARG A 40 -6.06 -20.09 -22.79
CA ARG A 40 -7.02 -18.97 -22.82
C ARG A 40 -7.98 -19.01 -21.62
N ALA A 41 -8.34 -20.19 -21.14
CA ALA A 41 -9.09 -20.38 -19.90
C ALA A 41 -8.27 -19.99 -18.65
N MET A 42 -6.95 -20.24 -18.66
CA MET A 42 -6.04 -19.86 -17.59
C MET A 42 -5.77 -18.35 -17.55
N GLN A 43 -5.83 -17.68 -18.71
CA GLN A 43 -5.76 -16.22 -18.82
C GLN A 43 -7.09 -15.53 -18.46
N ALA A 44 -8.22 -16.19 -18.68
CA ALA A 44 -9.55 -15.74 -18.24
C ALA A 44 -9.79 -15.96 -16.72
N ALA A 45 -9.10 -16.93 -16.11
CA ALA A 45 -9.16 -17.20 -14.66
C ALA A 45 -8.43 -16.16 -13.79
N LEU A 46 -7.79 -15.15 -14.39
CA LEU A 46 -7.26 -13.96 -13.73
C LEU A 46 -8.08 -12.70 -14.05
N SER A 47 -9.32 -12.86 -14.51
CA SER A 47 -10.29 -11.77 -14.56
C SER A 47 -10.55 -11.26 -13.13
N GLY A 48 -10.52 -9.94 -12.92
CA GLY A 48 -10.57 -9.30 -11.60
C GLY A 48 -11.72 -9.78 -10.69
N SER A 49 -12.84 -10.22 -11.28
CA SER A 49 -13.98 -10.80 -10.57
C SER A 49 -13.65 -12.08 -9.78
N SER A 50 -12.76 -12.93 -10.29
CA SER A 50 -12.39 -14.19 -9.62
C SER A 50 -11.51 -13.99 -8.39
N VAL A 51 -10.60 -13.01 -8.43
CA VAL A 51 -9.73 -12.66 -7.30
C VAL A 51 -10.53 -11.92 -6.23
N GLU A 52 -11.42 -11.00 -6.62
CA GLU A 52 -12.33 -10.31 -5.70
C GLU A 52 -13.23 -11.29 -4.95
N GLU A 53 -13.83 -12.26 -5.64
CA GLU A 53 -14.66 -13.30 -5.02
C GLU A 53 -13.85 -14.19 -4.07
N ALA A 54 -12.63 -14.58 -4.46
CA ALA A 54 -11.72 -15.34 -3.60
C ALA A 54 -11.33 -14.56 -2.33
N VAL A 55 -11.05 -13.26 -2.47
CA VAL A 55 -10.73 -12.35 -1.36
C VAL A 55 -11.92 -12.18 -0.41
N ALA A 56 -13.13 -12.03 -0.96
CA ALA A 56 -14.36 -11.89 -0.19
C ALA A 56 -14.64 -13.12 0.69
N LYS A 57 -14.29 -14.32 0.21
CA LYS A 57 -14.51 -15.60 0.91
C LYS A 57 -13.43 -15.93 1.97
N LEU A 58 -12.40 -15.11 2.14
CA LEU A 58 -11.36 -15.37 3.15
C LEU A 58 -11.93 -15.38 4.57
N ARG A 59 -11.69 -16.47 5.28
CA ARG A 59 -12.01 -16.62 6.71
C ARG A 59 -10.90 -16.06 7.60
N PRO A 60 -11.16 -15.75 8.87
CA PRO A 60 -10.12 -15.28 9.80
C PRO A 60 -8.89 -16.20 9.81
N GLY A 61 -7.70 -15.61 9.69
CA GLY A 61 -6.43 -16.34 9.60
C GLY A 61 -6.02 -16.76 8.18
N GLN A 62 -6.90 -16.65 7.18
CA GLN A 62 -6.59 -17.00 5.79
C GLN A 62 -5.99 -15.81 5.03
N PHE A 63 -5.23 -16.16 3.98
CA PHE A 63 -4.59 -15.21 3.08
C PHE A 63 -4.33 -15.85 1.71
N ILE A 64 -4.09 -15.00 0.71
CA ILE A 64 -3.61 -15.32 -0.63
C ILE A 64 -2.23 -14.70 -0.78
N TRP A 65 -1.27 -15.45 -1.32
CA TRP A 65 0.08 -14.95 -1.61
C TRP A 65 0.57 -15.46 -2.96
N ALA A 66 0.88 -14.52 -3.85
CA ALA A 66 1.31 -14.80 -5.21
C ALA A 66 2.40 -13.79 -5.61
N PRO A 67 3.63 -13.90 -5.08
CA PRO A 67 4.69 -12.94 -5.34
C PRO A 67 5.21 -13.01 -6.78
N ASP A 68 5.10 -14.17 -7.44
CA ASP A 68 5.67 -14.41 -8.77
C ASP A 68 4.91 -13.69 -9.89
N VAL A 69 3.69 -13.19 -9.62
CA VAL A 69 2.93 -12.40 -10.60
C VAL A 69 3.54 -11.00 -10.82
N ALA A 70 4.37 -10.55 -9.87
CA ALA A 70 5.24 -9.40 -10.00
C ALA A 70 6.54 -9.68 -9.20
N PRO A 71 7.61 -10.17 -9.83
CA PRO A 71 8.80 -10.59 -9.10
C PRO A 71 9.53 -9.43 -8.40
N ASP A 72 9.52 -8.26 -9.04
CA ASP A 72 10.29 -7.09 -8.61
C ASP A 72 9.44 -5.81 -8.61
N GLY A 73 9.98 -4.77 -7.96
CA GLY A 73 9.41 -3.43 -7.93
C GLY A 73 8.98 -2.97 -6.54
N PRO A 74 8.58 -1.70 -6.40
CA PRO A 74 8.22 -1.13 -5.11
C PRO A 74 6.94 -1.75 -4.59
N VAL A 75 6.89 -1.92 -3.27
CA VAL A 75 5.76 -2.51 -2.56
C VAL A 75 4.97 -1.42 -1.83
N MET A 76 3.65 -1.54 -1.85
CA MET A 76 2.72 -0.71 -1.10
C MET A 76 1.73 -1.60 -0.36
N ILE A 77 1.38 -1.22 0.86
CA ILE A 77 0.39 -1.94 1.66
C ILE A 77 -0.81 -1.06 1.91
N ILE A 78 -2.00 -1.62 1.76
CA ILE A 78 -3.26 -0.99 2.12
C ILE A 78 -3.95 -1.87 3.16
N VAL A 79 -4.43 -1.26 4.25
CA VAL A 79 -5.19 -1.92 5.32
C VAL A 79 -6.56 -1.28 5.40
N SER A 80 -7.61 -2.08 5.19
CA SER A 80 -8.99 -1.67 5.43
C SER A 80 -9.44 -2.13 6.81
N LEU A 81 -9.80 -1.16 7.65
CA LEU A 81 -10.31 -1.40 9.00
C LEU A 81 -11.71 -2.01 8.97
N GLU A 82 -12.61 -1.55 8.10
CA GLU A 82 -13.97 -2.11 8.00
C GLU A 82 -13.95 -3.55 7.48
N LYS A 83 -13.19 -3.81 6.40
CA LYS A 83 -13.13 -5.16 5.82
C LYS A 83 -12.23 -6.12 6.62
N GLN A 84 -11.44 -5.62 7.58
CA GLN A 84 -10.41 -6.39 8.28
C GLN A 84 -9.51 -7.14 7.28
N ARG A 85 -8.93 -6.39 6.33
CA ARG A 85 -8.04 -6.92 5.29
C ARG A 85 -6.80 -6.07 5.10
N ALA A 86 -5.69 -6.72 4.75
CA ALA A 86 -4.47 -6.11 4.24
C ALA A 86 -4.23 -6.56 2.80
N TYR A 87 -3.83 -5.64 1.94
CA TYR A 87 -3.57 -5.82 0.51
C TYR A 87 -2.15 -5.39 0.23
N VAL A 88 -1.41 -6.20 -0.51
CA VAL A 88 0.00 -5.99 -0.81
C VAL A 88 0.13 -5.87 -2.31
N TYR A 89 0.46 -4.68 -2.75
CA TYR A 89 0.72 -4.38 -4.14
C TYR A 89 2.22 -4.31 -4.37
N ARG A 90 2.68 -4.83 -5.50
CA ARG A 90 4.05 -4.64 -5.99
C ARG A 90 3.99 -4.20 -7.43
N ASN A 91 4.58 -3.05 -7.72
CA ASN A 91 4.50 -2.40 -9.04
C ASN A 91 3.05 -2.31 -9.57
N GLY A 92 2.10 -2.03 -8.65
CA GLY A 92 0.66 -1.96 -8.92
C GLY A 92 -0.07 -3.29 -9.12
N VAL A 93 0.63 -4.42 -9.11
CA VAL A 93 0.03 -5.74 -9.18
C VAL A 93 -0.24 -6.26 -7.77
N LEU A 94 -1.44 -6.78 -7.52
CA LEU A 94 -1.79 -7.38 -6.24
C LEU A 94 -1.05 -8.71 -6.05
N ILE A 95 -0.08 -8.75 -5.14
CA ILE A 95 0.74 -9.94 -4.86
C ILE A 95 0.32 -10.67 -3.57
N GLY A 96 -0.57 -10.07 -2.77
CA GLY A 96 -1.05 -10.70 -1.56
C GLY A 96 -2.26 -10.03 -0.93
N VAL A 97 -3.11 -10.84 -0.30
CA VAL A 97 -4.25 -10.37 0.50
C VAL A 97 -4.35 -11.20 1.77
N SER A 98 -4.54 -10.57 2.91
CA SER A 98 -4.70 -11.27 4.19
C SER A 98 -5.87 -10.73 4.98
N THR A 99 -6.53 -11.62 5.71
CA THR A 99 -7.33 -11.18 6.88
C THR A 99 -6.43 -10.55 7.94
N VAL A 100 -6.96 -9.59 8.69
CA VAL A 100 -6.26 -8.95 9.81
C VAL A 100 -7.13 -8.88 11.06
N SER A 101 -6.53 -8.59 12.22
CA SER A 101 -7.27 -8.16 13.41
C SER A 101 -6.67 -6.86 13.96
N THR A 102 -7.42 -5.77 13.82
CA THR A 102 -6.99 -4.40 14.18
C THR A 102 -7.40 -4.02 15.59
N GLY A 103 -7.22 -2.74 15.95
CA GLY A 103 -7.54 -2.17 17.25
C GLY A 103 -9.01 -2.26 17.63
N LYS A 104 -9.30 -2.71 18.85
CA LYS A 104 -10.65 -2.75 19.43
C LYS A 104 -11.15 -1.35 19.79
N LYS A 105 -12.44 -1.23 20.15
CA LYS A 105 -13.01 0.01 20.69
C LYS A 105 -12.19 0.52 21.88
N GLY A 106 -11.82 1.81 21.86
CA GLY A 106 -10.95 2.46 22.84
C GLY A 106 -9.44 2.27 22.61
N HIS A 107 -9.05 1.47 21.61
CA HIS A 107 -7.68 1.30 21.15
C HIS A 107 -7.64 1.18 19.62
N GLU A 108 -8.37 2.06 18.95
CA GLU A 108 -8.54 2.04 17.52
C GLU A 108 -7.20 2.12 16.79
N THR A 109 -7.05 1.33 15.72
CA THR A 109 -5.94 1.53 14.80
C THR A 109 -6.13 2.87 14.09
N PRO A 110 -5.14 3.78 14.10
CA PRO A 110 -5.29 5.07 13.45
C PRO A 110 -5.35 4.90 11.93
N THR A 111 -6.19 5.70 11.28
CA THR A 111 -6.20 5.83 9.82
C THR A 111 -5.16 6.84 9.36
N GLY A 112 -4.75 6.76 8.10
CA GLY A 112 -3.78 7.67 7.50
C GLY A 112 -2.74 6.97 6.65
N VAL A 113 -1.69 7.70 6.29
CA VAL A 113 -0.52 7.17 5.59
C VAL A 113 0.66 7.08 6.55
N PHE A 114 1.27 5.90 6.58
CA PHE A 114 2.37 5.53 7.46
C PHE A 114 3.54 5.03 6.64
N THR A 115 4.70 4.98 7.27
CA THR A 115 5.89 4.36 6.72
C THR A 115 6.40 3.28 7.68
N VAL A 116 7.05 2.26 7.17
CA VAL A 116 7.70 1.25 8.02
C VAL A 116 8.95 1.87 8.65
N LEU A 117 8.87 2.19 9.94
CA LEU A 117 9.93 2.88 10.70
C LEU A 117 10.98 1.92 11.25
N GLN A 118 10.57 0.70 11.60
CA GLN A 118 11.43 -0.31 12.20
C GLN A 118 10.94 -1.70 11.82
N LYS A 119 11.86 -2.65 11.71
CA LYS A 119 11.55 -4.06 11.49
C LYS A 119 12.30 -4.93 12.49
N ALA A 120 11.63 -5.90 13.10
CA ALA A 120 12.27 -6.90 13.96
C ALA A 120 11.56 -8.26 13.83
N LYS A 121 12.34 -9.32 13.58
CA LYS A 121 11.79 -10.69 13.47
C LYS A 121 11.25 -11.18 14.81
N ASP A 122 12.00 -10.96 15.88
CA ASP A 122 11.68 -11.40 17.24
C ASP A 122 11.52 -10.19 18.16
N HIS A 123 10.39 -9.49 18.05
CA HIS A 123 10.07 -8.36 18.93
C HIS A 123 9.17 -8.79 20.07
N LYS A 124 9.32 -8.14 21.23
CA LYS A 124 8.41 -8.25 22.37
C LYS A 124 7.92 -6.85 22.72
N SER A 125 6.62 -6.73 23.00
CA SER A 125 6.04 -5.43 23.33
C SER A 125 6.51 -4.94 24.70
N ASN A 126 7.20 -3.80 24.73
CA ASN A 126 7.57 -3.10 25.97
C ASN A 126 6.33 -2.55 26.71
N LEU A 127 5.24 -2.29 25.98
CA LEU A 127 4.00 -1.72 26.53
C LEU A 127 2.99 -2.77 27.02
N TYR A 128 3.17 -4.04 26.62
CA TYR A 128 2.20 -5.12 26.88
C TYR A 128 2.90 -6.37 27.42
N ASN A 129 3.54 -6.25 28.59
CA ASN A 129 4.12 -7.37 29.35
C ASN A 129 4.97 -8.34 28.51
N ASN A 130 5.84 -7.82 27.64
CA ASN A 130 6.69 -8.61 26.76
C ASN A 130 5.94 -9.56 25.82
N ALA A 131 4.69 -9.24 25.47
CA ALA A 131 3.91 -10.03 24.54
C ALA A 131 4.65 -10.17 23.19
N PRO A 132 4.79 -11.39 22.64
CA PRO A 132 5.53 -11.61 21.41
C PRO A 132 4.83 -10.94 20.22
N MET A 133 5.62 -10.24 19.40
CA MET A 133 5.21 -9.59 18.16
C MET A 133 6.11 -10.08 17.01
N PRO A 134 5.97 -11.33 16.55
CA PRO A 134 6.84 -11.89 15.52
C PRO A 134 6.67 -11.14 14.19
N PHE A 135 7.76 -10.94 13.46
CA PHE A 135 7.79 -10.18 12.19
C PHE A 135 7.21 -8.77 12.32
N MET A 136 7.52 -8.09 13.42
CA MET A 136 7.07 -6.73 13.68
C MET A 136 7.60 -5.74 12.65
N GLN A 137 6.71 -4.87 12.19
CA GLN A 137 6.96 -3.73 11.32
C GLN A 137 6.27 -2.50 11.92
N ARG A 138 7.05 -1.61 12.53
CA ARG A 138 6.56 -0.44 13.27
C ARG A 138 6.09 0.64 12.30
N LEU A 139 4.92 1.20 12.56
CA LEU A 139 4.32 2.29 11.77
C LEU A 139 4.36 3.63 12.51
N THR A 140 4.41 3.58 13.84
CA THR A 140 4.46 4.77 14.68
C THR A 140 5.40 4.57 15.88
N TRP A 141 5.98 5.66 16.36
CA TRP A 141 6.84 5.64 17.54
C TRP A 141 6.06 5.39 18.84
N ASP A 142 4.76 5.68 18.87
CA ASP A 142 3.88 5.39 20.01
C ASP A 142 3.42 3.92 20.10
N GLY A 143 3.80 3.05 19.15
CA GLY A 143 3.67 1.60 19.31
C GLY A 143 2.78 0.87 18.31
N ILE A 144 2.18 1.55 17.33
CA ILE A 144 1.38 0.88 16.30
C ILE A 144 2.30 0.17 15.31
N ALA A 145 2.02 -1.11 15.06
CA ALA A 145 2.81 -1.96 14.18
C ALA A 145 1.95 -3.02 13.48
N MET A 146 2.45 -3.54 12.35
CA MET A 146 2.00 -4.80 11.76
C MET A 146 2.85 -5.94 12.32
N HIS A 147 2.23 -7.04 12.76
CA HIS A 147 2.96 -8.21 13.25
C HIS A 147 2.11 -9.47 13.25
N ALA A 148 2.72 -10.64 13.37
CA ALA A 148 2.00 -11.89 13.55
C ALA A 148 1.24 -11.93 14.89
N GLY A 149 0.01 -12.44 14.91
CA GLY A 149 -0.77 -12.55 16.13
C GLY A 149 -2.06 -13.37 15.97
N SER A 150 -2.89 -13.38 17.02
CA SER A 150 -4.21 -14.02 16.99
C SER A 150 -5.22 -13.19 16.20
N LEU A 151 -6.00 -13.85 15.33
CA LEU A 151 -7.02 -13.25 14.47
C LEU A 151 -8.39 -13.86 14.79
N PRO A 152 -9.12 -13.35 15.78
CA PRO A 152 -10.42 -13.90 16.18
C PRO A 152 -11.57 -13.57 15.20
N GLY A 153 -11.27 -12.88 14.09
CA GLY A 153 -12.25 -12.48 13.08
C GLY A 153 -12.89 -11.11 13.29
N TYR A 154 -12.47 -10.38 14.32
CA TYR A 154 -12.92 -9.01 14.62
C TYR A 154 -11.75 -8.17 15.17
N PRO A 155 -11.89 -6.83 15.23
CA PRO A 155 -10.90 -5.95 15.85
C PRO A 155 -10.74 -6.27 17.34
N ALA A 156 -9.54 -6.66 17.75
CA ALA A 156 -9.29 -7.14 19.11
C ALA A 156 -7.88 -6.77 19.65
N SER A 157 -7.08 -6.01 18.90
CA SER A 157 -5.75 -5.58 19.34
C SER A 157 -5.84 -4.29 20.17
N HIS A 158 -4.71 -3.82 20.70
CA HIS A 158 -4.59 -2.49 21.29
C HIS A 158 -4.05 -1.45 20.29
N GLY A 159 -4.42 -1.58 19.01
CA GLY A 159 -4.07 -0.64 17.93
C GLY A 159 -3.21 -1.26 16.84
N CYS A 160 -2.41 -2.28 17.15
CA CYS A 160 -1.60 -3.01 16.16
C CYS A 160 -2.47 -3.75 15.12
N ILE A 161 -1.91 -4.01 13.95
CA ILE A 161 -2.53 -4.81 12.89
C ILE A 161 -1.96 -6.22 12.99
N ARG A 162 -2.76 -7.15 13.49
CA ARG A 162 -2.34 -8.56 13.62
C ARG A 162 -2.58 -9.32 12.33
N LEU A 163 -1.57 -10.08 11.90
CA LEU A 163 -1.52 -10.85 10.67
C LEU A 163 -1.36 -12.36 10.97
N PRO A 164 -1.79 -13.26 10.06
CA PRO A 164 -1.44 -14.67 10.13
C PRO A 164 0.09 -14.83 10.12
N MET A 165 0.64 -15.76 10.91
CA MET A 165 2.08 -15.95 11.05
C MET A 165 2.81 -16.16 9.71
N ALA A 166 2.26 -17.02 8.85
CA ALA A 166 2.86 -17.31 7.54
C ALA A 166 2.86 -16.07 6.64
N PHE A 167 1.73 -15.35 6.58
CA PHE A 167 1.64 -14.10 5.82
C PHE A 167 2.58 -13.02 6.38
N ALA A 168 2.66 -12.85 7.70
CA ALA A 168 3.54 -11.88 8.35
C ALA A 168 5.02 -12.13 7.98
N ARG A 169 5.44 -13.40 7.92
CA ARG A 169 6.78 -13.80 7.46
C ARG A 169 7.03 -13.40 6.01
N GLN A 170 6.08 -13.70 5.12
CA GLN A 170 6.18 -13.36 3.70
C GLN A 170 6.21 -11.84 3.49
N LEU A 171 5.29 -11.14 4.14
CA LEU A 171 5.21 -9.68 4.12
C LEU A 171 6.52 -9.06 4.59
N TYR A 172 7.08 -9.54 5.71
CA TYR A 172 8.35 -9.08 6.22
C TYR A 172 9.51 -9.31 5.22
N GLY A 173 9.44 -10.34 4.38
CA GLY A 173 10.44 -10.57 3.34
C GLY A 173 10.41 -9.54 2.21
N VAL A 174 9.22 -9.01 1.88
CA VAL A 174 9.05 -8.11 0.73
C VAL A 174 9.03 -6.63 1.09
N THR A 175 8.93 -6.28 2.38
CA THR A 175 8.95 -4.89 2.83
C THR A 175 10.35 -4.40 3.14
N SER A 176 10.57 -3.10 3.04
CA SER A 176 11.76 -2.40 3.52
C SER A 176 11.38 -1.36 4.58
N LEU A 177 12.37 -0.76 5.24
CA LEU A 177 12.15 0.51 5.92
C LEU A 177 11.68 1.56 4.90
N GLY A 178 10.93 2.57 5.37
CA GLY A 178 10.43 3.63 4.52
C GLY A 178 9.20 3.27 3.67
N LEU A 179 8.86 1.98 3.56
CA LEU A 179 7.73 1.51 2.78
C LEU A 179 6.40 2.10 3.24
N THR A 180 5.60 2.56 2.27
CA THR A 180 4.31 3.20 2.52
C THR A 180 3.21 2.19 2.86
N VAL A 181 2.50 2.47 3.96
CA VAL A 181 1.34 1.72 4.44
C VAL A 181 0.16 2.68 4.59
N VAL A 182 -0.94 2.41 3.90
CA VAL A 182 -2.17 3.19 4.00
C VAL A 182 -3.16 2.44 4.87
N ILE A 183 -3.74 3.11 5.86
CA ILE A 183 -4.79 2.56 6.73
C ILE A 183 -6.07 3.38 6.51
N THR A 184 -7.15 2.73 6.08
CA THR A 184 -8.42 3.37 5.71
C THR A 184 -9.62 2.74 6.42
N ARG A 185 -10.69 3.53 6.60
CA ARG A 185 -11.93 3.11 7.28
C ARG A 185 -13.04 2.59 6.37
N ASN A 186 -13.19 3.05 5.12
CA ASN A 186 -14.45 2.91 4.36
C ASN A 186 -14.48 1.77 3.32
N GLY A 187 -15.70 1.33 2.96
CA GLY A 187 -16.11 0.75 1.69
C GLY A 187 -17.34 1.46 1.07
N GLU A 188 -17.25 1.80 -0.24
CA GLU A 188 -18.29 2.30 -1.19
C GLU A 188 -18.66 3.81 -1.27
N VAL A 189 -19.15 4.21 -2.47
CA VAL A 189 -18.89 5.44 -3.30
C VAL A 189 -20.04 6.51 -3.26
N PRO A 190 -19.85 7.82 -3.59
CA PRO A 190 -19.69 8.31 -4.98
C PRO A 190 -18.38 9.08 -5.25
N ARG A 191 -17.94 8.96 -6.50
CA ARG A 191 -16.63 9.35 -7.04
C ARG A 191 -16.29 10.81 -6.82
N VAL A 192 -14.98 11.07 -6.83
CA VAL A 192 -14.26 12.10 -7.61
C VAL A 192 -12.99 12.45 -6.80
N ALA A 193 -11.85 11.90 -7.20
CA ALA A 193 -10.58 12.00 -6.46
C ALA A 193 -9.50 12.58 -7.42
N PRO A 194 -8.87 13.74 -7.14
CA PRO A 194 -7.84 14.32 -8.00
C PRO A 194 -6.52 13.54 -8.01
N THR A 195 -5.77 13.66 -9.10
CA THR A 195 -4.47 12.99 -9.23
C THR A 195 -3.53 13.82 -10.12
N PRO A 196 -2.21 13.59 -10.01
CA PRO A 196 -1.19 14.47 -10.54
C PRO A 196 -0.82 14.09 -11.97
N ASP A 197 -1.34 14.88 -12.91
CA ASP A 197 -0.69 15.07 -14.21
C ASP A 197 -0.52 16.56 -14.55
N ALA A 198 -0.73 17.44 -13.56
CA ALA A 198 -0.30 18.81 -13.66
C ALA A 198 1.23 18.93 -13.81
N LEU A 199 2.02 17.86 -13.72
CA LEU A 199 3.48 17.92 -13.55
C LEU A 199 4.30 18.46 -14.73
N ARG A 200 3.65 18.87 -15.83
CA ARG A 200 4.18 19.82 -16.82
C ARG A 200 3.09 20.78 -17.30
N ALA A 201 3.43 22.06 -17.48
CA ALA A 201 2.67 22.96 -18.36
C ALA A 201 3.38 23.09 -19.69
N ASP A 202 2.58 23.25 -20.73
CA ASP A 202 2.99 23.90 -21.96
C ASP A 202 3.54 25.29 -21.63
N GLY A 203 4.61 25.67 -22.34
CA GLY A 203 5.47 26.79 -21.97
C GLY A 203 4.75 28.13 -21.78
N GLY A 204 5.13 28.84 -20.71
CA GLY A 204 4.70 30.20 -20.46
C GLY A 204 5.22 30.77 -19.14
N THR A 205 6.34 31.49 -19.23
CA THR A 205 6.87 32.53 -18.30
C THR A 205 7.08 32.20 -16.82
N VAL A 206 8.33 32.43 -16.39
CA VAL A 206 8.83 32.40 -15.01
C VAL A 206 8.03 33.33 -14.11
N ALA A 207 7.37 32.77 -13.09
CA ALA A 207 6.84 33.52 -11.95
C ALA A 207 7.64 33.18 -10.69
N THR A 208 8.01 34.25 -9.98
CA THR A 208 8.94 34.33 -8.85
C THR A 208 8.40 33.72 -7.56
N ASP A 209 9.34 33.26 -6.72
CA ASP A 209 9.15 32.72 -5.37
C ASP A 209 8.07 33.42 -4.54
N GLY A 210 7.01 32.68 -4.26
CA GLY A 210 5.98 33.04 -3.29
C GLY A 210 5.27 31.76 -2.85
N ASP A 211 5.77 31.15 -1.79
CA ASP A 211 5.17 29.98 -1.12
C ASP A 211 5.29 28.63 -1.86
N SER A 212 6.48 28.30 -2.37
CA SER A 212 6.73 27.09 -3.17
C SER A 212 6.83 25.78 -2.37
N GLY A 213 6.43 25.80 -1.09
CA GLY A 213 6.52 24.65 -0.21
C GLY A 213 7.95 24.28 0.20
N LYS A 214 8.06 23.35 1.15
CA LYS A 214 9.34 22.74 1.58
C LYS A 214 9.86 21.81 0.49
N TRP A 215 11.15 21.85 0.17
CA TRP A 215 11.78 20.90 -0.75
C TRP A 215 13.23 20.61 -0.34
N GLU A 216 13.51 19.40 0.13
CA GLU A 216 14.80 18.95 0.69
C GLU A 216 15.13 17.53 0.17
N PRO A 217 15.42 17.35 -1.13
CA PRO A 217 15.64 16.04 -1.75
C PRO A 217 16.89 15.32 -1.23
N ASN A 218 17.80 16.04 -0.57
CA ASN A 218 19.02 15.48 -0.03
C ASN A 218 18.82 14.75 1.31
N LEU A 219 17.67 14.92 1.98
CA LEU A 219 17.36 14.18 3.21
C LEU A 219 17.21 12.67 2.97
N ALA A 220 16.80 12.29 1.75
CA ALA A 220 16.82 10.93 1.27
C ALA A 220 17.23 10.97 -0.20
N PRO A 221 18.49 10.69 -0.55
CA PRO A 221 18.98 10.79 -1.93
C PRO A 221 18.39 9.73 -2.88
N THR A 222 18.05 8.56 -2.35
CA THR A 222 17.59 7.39 -3.13
C THR A 222 16.40 6.72 -2.45
N GLY A 223 15.64 5.93 -3.21
CA GLY A 223 14.56 5.10 -2.68
C GLY A 223 13.22 5.35 -3.37
N PRO A 224 12.20 4.56 -3.01
CA PRO A 224 10.87 4.67 -3.61
C PRO A 224 10.22 6.02 -3.27
N ILE A 225 9.48 6.58 -4.23
CA ILE A 225 8.72 7.82 -4.04
C ILE A 225 7.27 7.50 -3.67
N SER A 226 6.80 8.14 -2.62
CA SER A 226 5.38 8.14 -2.25
C SER A 226 4.87 9.57 -2.08
N ILE A 227 3.75 9.87 -2.71
CA ILE A 227 3.09 11.17 -2.66
C ILE A 227 1.80 10.99 -1.89
N VAL A 228 1.59 11.82 -0.88
CA VAL A 228 0.37 11.84 -0.07
C VAL A 228 -0.33 13.17 -0.26
N ILE A 229 -1.60 13.11 -0.66
CA ILE A 229 -2.45 14.26 -0.88
C ILE A 229 -3.61 14.20 0.11
N SER A 230 -3.77 15.24 0.92
CA SER A 230 -4.94 15.37 1.79
C SER A 230 -5.84 16.49 1.29
N ALA A 231 -7.08 16.11 0.97
CA ALA A 231 -8.08 17.06 0.52
C ALA A 231 -8.57 17.96 1.66
N LYS A 232 -8.63 17.44 2.90
CA LYS A 232 -9.02 18.22 4.07
C LYS A 232 -7.95 19.23 4.51
N ASP A 233 -6.67 18.89 4.37
CA ASP A 233 -5.57 19.79 4.72
C ASP A 233 -5.08 20.65 3.54
N LEU A 234 -5.61 20.40 2.34
CA LEU A 234 -5.19 21.05 1.08
C LEU A 234 -3.66 21.04 0.93
N LYS A 235 -3.08 19.86 1.12
CA LYS A 235 -1.62 19.68 1.17
C LYS A 235 -1.18 18.44 0.41
N LEU A 236 -0.05 18.58 -0.27
CA LEU A 236 0.71 17.49 -0.88
C LEU A 236 2.02 17.31 -0.13
N ILE A 237 2.36 16.07 0.22
CA ILE A 237 3.61 15.66 0.85
C ILE A 237 4.32 14.65 -0.06
N VAL A 238 5.62 14.79 -0.21
CA VAL A 238 6.48 13.89 -0.97
C VAL A 238 7.44 13.21 0.00
N LEU A 239 7.37 11.88 0.01
CA LEU A 239 8.23 11.00 0.77
C LEU A 239 9.17 10.28 -0.19
N ARG A 240 10.45 10.18 0.18
CA ARG A 240 11.40 9.25 -0.45
C ARG A 240 11.96 8.34 0.63
N ASP A 241 11.81 7.05 0.43
CA ASP A 241 12.17 6.04 1.43
C ASP A 241 11.56 6.34 2.82
N GLY A 242 10.33 6.86 2.81
CA GLY A 242 9.58 7.27 4.00
C GLY A 242 10.06 8.54 4.70
N VAL A 243 11.09 9.22 4.19
CA VAL A 243 11.53 10.53 4.67
C VAL A 243 10.84 11.63 3.87
N GLU A 244 10.29 12.64 4.54
CA GLU A 244 9.69 13.79 3.87
C GLU A 244 10.76 14.65 3.24
N ILE A 245 10.79 14.62 1.90
CA ILE A 245 11.67 15.45 1.08
C ILE A 245 10.93 16.64 0.47
N GLY A 246 9.60 16.72 0.60
CA GLY A 246 8.85 17.83 0.05
C GLY A 246 7.45 17.98 0.62
N ARG A 247 6.95 19.21 0.63
CA ARG A 247 5.60 19.56 1.08
C ARG A 247 5.15 20.85 0.44
N THR A 248 3.93 20.91 -0.09
CA THR A 248 3.36 22.15 -0.65
C THR A 248 1.87 22.27 -0.36
N PRO A 249 1.33 23.50 -0.18
CA PRO A 249 -0.11 23.71 -0.33
C PRO A 249 -0.55 23.35 -1.75
N ILE A 250 -1.83 22.98 -1.88
CA ILE A 250 -2.49 22.68 -3.16
C ILE A 250 -3.92 23.23 -3.14
N THR A 251 -4.57 23.28 -4.30
CA THR A 251 -6.03 23.38 -4.38
C THR A 251 -6.59 22.20 -5.16
N ILE A 252 -7.87 21.88 -4.89
CA ILE A 252 -8.58 20.78 -5.50
C ILE A 252 -9.95 21.29 -5.96
N ASP A 253 -10.27 21.10 -7.24
CA ASP A 253 -11.59 21.42 -7.77
C ASP A 253 -12.59 20.31 -7.42
N GLY A 254 -13.65 20.65 -6.69
CA GLY A 254 -14.69 19.71 -6.30
C GLY A 254 -14.31 18.79 -5.12
N PRO A 255 -15.28 18.03 -4.58
CA PRO A 255 -15.06 17.22 -3.39
C PRO A 255 -14.12 16.04 -3.66
N VAL A 256 -13.53 15.53 -2.58
CA VAL A 256 -12.87 14.21 -2.53
C VAL A 256 -13.67 13.37 -1.54
N ALA A 257 -14.34 12.35 -2.03
CA ALA A 257 -15.26 11.55 -1.22
C ALA A 257 -14.57 10.34 -0.56
N GLU A 258 -13.55 9.80 -1.20
CA GLU A 258 -12.92 8.56 -0.80
C GLU A 258 -11.40 8.61 -0.98
N THR A 259 -10.71 7.74 -0.24
CA THR A 259 -9.27 7.55 -0.46
C THR A 259 -9.10 6.83 -1.78
N THR A 260 -8.12 7.23 -2.59
CA THR A 260 -7.73 6.54 -3.82
C THR A 260 -6.21 6.38 -3.84
N ALA A 261 -5.74 5.34 -4.51
CA ALA A 261 -4.32 5.06 -4.63
C ALA A 261 -3.96 4.76 -6.09
N TYR A 262 -2.78 5.20 -6.49
CA TYR A 262 -2.28 5.05 -7.85
C TYR A 262 -0.81 4.66 -7.82
N THR A 263 -0.38 3.96 -8.86
CA THR A 263 1.05 3.75 -9.14
C THR A 263 1.39 4.23 -10.54
N LEU A 264 2.55 4.85 -10.70
CA LEU A 264 3.07 5.22 -12.00
C LEU A 264 3.65 3.97 -12.67
N ARG A 265 3.07 3.48 -13.76
CA ARG A 265 3.60 2.29 -14.45
C ARG A 265 4.66 2.60 -15.46
N ALA A 266 4.51 3.69 -16.20
CA ALA A 266 5.40 4.07 -17.26
C ALA A 266 5.38 5.58 -17.50
N ILE A 267 6.47 6.08 -18.07
CA ILE A 267 6.60 7.44 -18.56
C ILE A 267 7.01 7.31 -20.04
N GLU A 268 6.12 7.70 -20.94
CA GLU A 268 6.36 7.62 -22.39
C GLU A 268 6.37 9.02 -22.98
N GLY A 269 7.57 9.52 -23.27
CA GLY A 269 7.76 10.91 -23.66
C GLY A 269 7.27 11.85 -22.56
N ASN A 270 6.12 12.50 -22.78
CA ASN A 270 5.51 13.44 -21.85
C ASN A 270 4.24 12.90 -21.15
N GLN A 271 3.91 11.63 -21.37
CA GLN A 271 2.71 11.00 -20.83
C GLN A 271 3.07 10.13 -19.63
N TYR A 272 2.32 10.31 -18.53
CA TYR A 272 2.44 9.54 -17.30
C TYR A 272 1.29 8.53 -17.22
N HIS A 273 1.64 7.25 -17.22
CA HIS A 273 0.68 6.15 -17.20
C HIS A 273 0.39 5.72 -15.77
N TRP A 274 -0.56 6.42 -15.13
CA TRP A 274 -0.98 6.15 -13.76
C TRP A 274 -2.07 5.07 -13.71
N LEU A 275 -1.75 3.95 -13.07
CA LEU A 275 -2.68 2.85 -12.81
C LEU A 275 -3.37 3.06 -11.46
N GLN A 276 -4.70 3.06 -11.44
CA GLN A 276 -5.47 3.07 -10.21
C GLN A 276 -5.39 1.70 -9.51
N LEU A 277 -5.08 1.73 -8.21
CA LEU A 277 -5.06 0.53 -7.37
C LEU A 277 -6.44 0.37 -6.72
N PRO A 278 -7.09 -0.80 -6.84
CA PRO A 278 -8.39 -1.02 -6.23
C PRO A 278 -8.24 -0.98 -4.70
N LEU A 279 -8.97 -0.08 -4.04
CA LEU A 279 -9.13 -0.10 -2.60
C LEU A 279 -10.36 -0.94 -2.21
N PRO A 280 -10.42 -1.48 -0.98
CA PRO A 280 -11.50 -2.36 -0.58
C PRO A 280 -12.86 -1.64 -0.60
N GLY A 281 -13.85 -2.22 -1.27
CA GLY A 281 -15.15 -1.58 -1.49
C GLY A 281 -15.16 -0.58 -2.66
N GLN A 282 -14.13 -0.54 -3.50
CA GLN A 282 -14.15 0.17 -4.76
C GLN A 282 -14.16 -0.81 -5.92
N THR A 283 -15.10 -0.63 -6.84
CA THR A 283 -15.12 -1.36 -8.11
C THR A 283 -14.33 -0.54 -9.12
N VAL A 284 -13.11 -0.97 -9.40
CA VAL A 284 -12.23 -0.34 -10.39
C VAL A 284 -12.03 -1.33 -11.53
N SER A 285 -12.18 -0.86 -12.78
CA SER A 285 -11.92 -1.72 -13.94
C SER A 285 -10.46 -2.20 -13.93
N PRO A 286 -10.18 -3.46 -14.32
CA PRO A 286 -8.82 -3.93 -14.46
C PRO A 286 -8.03 -3.01 -15.40
N ASN A 287 -6.83 -2.58 -14.98
CA ASN A 287 -6.01 -1.60 -15.72
C ASN A 287 -6.68 -0.23 -15.91
N GLN A 288 -7.58 0.20 -15.03
CA GLN A 288 -8.12 1.56 -15.07
C GLN A 288 -6.97 2.56 -14.93
N GLU A 289 -6.68 3.24 -16.04
CA GLU A 289 -5.80 4.39 -16.02
C GLU A 289 -6.56 5.61 -15.55
N LEU A 290 -5.82 6.54 -14.98
CA LEU A 290 -6.35 7.80 -14.56
C LEU A 290 -6.86 8.62 -15.77
N LEU A 291 -8.10 9.11 -15.67
CA LEU A 291 -8.72 9.85 -16.76
C LEU A 291 -8.19 11.29 -16.88
N PRO A 292 -8.04 11.82 -18.11
CA PRO A 292 -7.58 13.18 -18.35
C PRO A 292 -8.25 14.31 -17.57
N GLU A 293 -9.57 14.23 -17.41
CA GLU A 293 -10.35 15.27 -16.74
C GLU A 293 -10.20 15.22 -15.20
N GLU A 294 -9.95 14.04 -14.62
CA GLU A 294 -9.66 13.91 -13.19
C GLU A 294 -8.31 14.55 -12.82
N ARG A 295 -7.39 14.64 -13.80
CA ARG A 295 -6.06 15.25 -13.68
C ARG A 295 -6.09 16.77 -13.53
N LYS A 296 -7.02 17.45 -14.21
CA LYS A 296 -7.09 18.93 -14.23
C LYS A 296 -7.57 19.54 -12.91
N ARG A 297 -8.07 18.71 -11.99
CA ARG A 297 -8.64 19.15 -10.71
C ARG A 297 -7.60 19.46 -9.64
N LEU A 298 -6.38 18.92 -9.76
CA LEU A 298 -5.31 19.13 -8.78
C LEU A 298 -4.40 20.26 -9.22
N HIS A 299 -4.37 21.34 -8.43
CA HIS A 299 -3.46 22.45 -8.69
C HIS A 299 -2.29 22.42 -7.71
N VAL A 300 -1.10 22.22 -8.25
CA VAL A 300 0.17 22.23 -7.52
C VAL A 300 1.00 23.42 -7.99
N PRO A 301 1.63 24.21 -7.10
CA PRO A 301 2.49 25.32 -7.49
C PRO A 301 3.55 24.89 -8.51
N GLU A 302 3.70 25.66 -9.58
CA GLU A 302 4.51 25.28 -10.74
C GLU A 302 5.96 24.94 -10.39
N GLY A 303 6.59 25.72 -9.51
CA GLY A 303 7.96 25.45 -9.07
C GLY A 303 8.09 24.10 -8.34
N PHE A 304 7.14 23.77 -7.46
CA PHE A 304 7.14 22.48 -6.75
C PHE A 304 6.88 21.32 -7.72
N ARG A 305 5.96 21.54 -8.65
CA ARG A 305 5.55 20.63 -9.70
C ARG A 305 6.72 20.26 -10.62
N ALA A 306 7.51 21.23 -11.08
CA ALA A 306 8.72 20.97 -11.87
C ALA A 306 9.75 20.12 -11.10
N ARG A 307 9.95 20.40 -9.81
CA ARG A 307 10.86 19.63 -8.94
C ARG A 307 10.39 18.20 -8.69
N LEU A 308 9.08 18.01 -8.52
CA LEU A 308 8.48 16.69 -8.35
C LEU A 308 8.58 15.87 -9.65
N ALA A 309 8.31 16.46 -10.81
CA ALA A 309 8.44 15.80 -12.11
C ALA A 309 9.84 15.21 -12.33
N ALA A 310 10.89 15.93 -11.90
CA ALA A 310 12.28 15.52 -12.05
C ALA A 310 12.66 14.25 -11.26
N ILE A 311 11.84 13.83 -10.30
CA ILE A 311 12.11 12.66 -9.45
C ILE A 311 11.09 11.53 -9.63
N LEU A 312 10.07 11.73 -10.47
CA LEU A 312 9.09 10.67 -10.74
C LEU A 312 9.75 9.54 -11.54
N ALA A 313 9.43 8.31 -11.14
CA ALA A 313 9.84 7.12 -11.86
C ALA A 313 8.72 6.06 -11.79
N PRO A 314 8.70 5.09 -12.72
CA PRO A 314 7.86 3.92 -12.58
C PRO A 314 7.97 3.31 -11.18
N GLY A 315 6.82 3.00 -10.59
CA GLY A 315 6.68 2.54 -9.23
C GLY A 315 6.45 3.64 -8.18
N THR A 316 6.50 4.93 -8.54
CA THR A 316 6.00 6.01 -7.65
C THR A 316 4.55 5.73 -7.27
N THR A 317 4.21 5.89 -5.99
CA THR A 317 2.84 5.74 -5.50
C THR A 317 2.22 7.09 -5.16
N VAL A 318 0.96 7.29 -5.49
CA VAL A 318 0.17 8.45 -5.03
C VAL A 318 -0.99 7.93 -4.19
N VAL A 319 -1.19 8.54 -3.03
CA VAL A 319 -2.37 8.33 -2.18
C VAL A 319 -3.07 9.66 -2.01
N LEU A 320 -4.31 9.72 -2.44
CA LEU A 320 -5.19 10.85 -2.16
C LEU A 320 -6.20 10.42 -1.12
N THR A 321 -6.41 11.22 -0.09
CA THR A 321 -7.38 10.94 0.97
C THR A 321 -8.27 12.15 1.29
N PRO A 322 -9.57 11.94 1.60
CA PRO A 322 -10.43 12.99 2.14
C PRO A 322 -10.05 13.35 3.58
N ASP A 323 -9.28 12.50 4.26
CA ASP A 323 -8.95 12.68 5.66
C ASP A 323 -7.87 13.75 5.84
N SER A 324 -7.86 14.36 7.04
CA SER A 324 -6.78 15.24 7.46
C SER A 324 -5.54 14.40 7.76
N LEU A 325 -4.37 14.94 7.43
CA LEU A 325 -3.08 14.42 7.93
C LEU A 325 -2.85 14.85 9.39
N LYS A 326 -3.82 15.54 10.01
CA LYS A 326 -3.89 15.79 11.45
C LYS A 326 -4.85 14.77 12.08
N SER A 327 -4.33 14.00 13.05
CA SER A 327 -4.96 12.93 13.85
C SER A 327 -6.49 12.91 13.92
N SER A 328 -7.08 11.72 13.72
CA SER A 328 -8.37 11.37 14.32
C SER A 328 -8.15 10.51 15.59
N GLY A 329 -8.69 10.98 16.71
CA GLY A 329 -9.08 10.16 17.87
C GLY A 329 -8.02 9.79 18.93
N SER A 330 -7.65 10.74 19.81
CA SER A 330 -7.36 10.53 21.26
C SER A 330 -6.62 11.70 21.94
N GLY A 331 -6.44 12.86 21.28
CA GLY A 331 -5.80 14.00 21.94
C GLY A 331 -4.29 13.84 22.15
N LYS A 332 -3.62 12.98 21.36
CA LYS A 332 -2.16 12.89 21.31
C LYS A 332 -1.70 13.05 19.85
N LYS A 333 -0.62 13.83 19.69
CA LYS A 333 -0.05 14.31 18.42
C LYS A 333 0.10 13.17 17.39
N LEU A 334 -0.45 13.36 16.18
CA LEU A 334 -0.03 12.53 15.04
C LEU A 334 1.44 12.84 14.72
N THR A 335 2.24 11.80 14.56
CA THR A 335 3.62 11.90 14.10
C THR A 335 3.63 11.78 12.58
N VAL A 336 3.52 12.92 11.89
CA VAL A 336 4.07 13.03 10.53
C VAL A 336 5.56 13.21 10.73
N ILE A 337 6.32 12.11 10.65
CA ILE A 337 7.79 12.07 10.77
C ILE A 337 8.32 12.97 11.90
N LYS A 338 8.53 12.41 13.09
CA LYS A 338 9.53 13.00 13.98
C LYS A 338 10.89 12.76 13.30
N GLY A 339 11.45 13.81 12.71
CA GLY A 339 12.89 13.91 12.59
C GLY A 339 13.50 13.73 13.98
N GLU A 340 14.62 13.05 14.04
CA GLU A 340 15.34 12.70 15.26
C GLU A 340 15.47 13.91 16.20
N ASP A 341 14.89 13.83 17.39
CA ASP A 341 15.59 14.40 18.54
C ASP A 341 16.69 13.39 18.85
N ILE A 342 17.91 13.65 18.38
CA ILE A 342 19.10 13.01 18.92
C ILE A 342 19.08 13.27 20.42
N LYS A 343 18.75 12.25 21.21
CA LYS A 343 19.07 12.22 22.63
C LYS A 343 20.23 11.26 22.82
N ASP A 344 21.37 11.91 23.05
CA ASP A 344 22.60 11.52 23.76
C ASP A 344 22.79 10.02 24.08
N PRO A 345 23.94 9.39 23.72
CA PRO A 345 24.29 8.00 24.08
C PRO A 345 24.46 7.71 25.61
N GLY A 346 23.76 8.43 26.49
CA GLY A 346 23.96 8.41 27.94
C GLY A 346 23.09 7.45 28.76
N ASP A 347 21.91 7.00 28.30
CA ASP A 347 20.98 6.30 29.19
C ASP A 347 20.88 4.80 28.91
N ARG A 348 21.62 4.04 29.74
CA ARG A 348 21.37 2.62 30.04
C ARG A 348 20.07 2.52 30.85
N TYR A 349 19.16 1.62 30.45
CA TYR A 349 18.67 0.45 31.20
C TYR A 349 17.50 -0.22 30.47
#